data_AF-A0AAN6AUX3-F1
#
_entry.id   AF-A0AAN6AUX3-F1
#
_cell.length_a   1.000
_cell.length_b   1.000
_cell.length_c   1.000
_cell.angle_alpha   90.00
_cell.angle_beta   90.00
_cell.angle_gamma   90.00
#
_symmetry.space_group_name_H-M   'P 1'
#
loop_
_entity.id
_entity.type
_entity.pdbx_description
1 polymer ?
#
loop_
_entity_poly.entity_id
_entity_poly.type
_entity_poly.pdbx_seq_one_letter_code
_entity_poly.pdbx_strand_id
1 'polypeptide(L)'
;MSEVSREVCEEYLDALVTLELAAKLAQKDGRKINSTIRATVNALLPRLSDRKVRGIFTGLARQPFPDGALKMLRRQLDSMVGEPV
;
A
#
# COMPACT_ATOMS: atom_id res chain seq x y z
N MET A 1 -1.77 -21.76 11.29
CA MET A 1 -1.88 -20.36 10.83
C MET A 1 -3.36 -20.08 10.70
N SER A 2 -3.91 -19.08 11.40
CA SER A 2 -5.30 -18.68 11.14
C SER A 2 -5.42 -18.36 9.65
N GLU A 3 -6.30 -19.06 8.93
CA GLU A 3 -6.53 -18.80 7.51
C GLU A 3 -6.90 -17.32 7.36
N VAL A 4 -6.02 -16.56 6.71
CA VAL A 4 -6.35 -15.18 6.33
C VAL A 4 -7.43 -15.31 5.28
N SER A 5 -8.59 -14.70 5.52
CA SER A 5 -9.69 -14.82 4.57
C SER A 5 -9.31 -14.17 3.25
N ARG A 6 -9.91 -14.67 2.16
CA ARG A 6 -9.67 -14.16 0.82
C ARG A 6 -9.99 -12.67 0.72
N GLU A 7 -11.04 -12.23 1.39
CA GLU A 7 -11.51 -10.85 1.43
C GLU A 7 -10.44 -9.91 2.02
N VAL A 8 -9.74 -10.35 3.07
CA VAL A 8 -8.64 -9.56 3.68
C VAL A 8 -7.46 -9.45 2.72
N CYS A 9 -7.13 -10.53 1.99
CA CYS A 9 -6.09 -10.51 0.97
C CYS A 9 -6.45 -9.56 -0.19
N GLU A 10 -7.70 -9.62 -0.66
CA GLU A 10 -8.20 -8.74 -1.73
C GLU A 10 -8.20 -7.27 -1.29
N GLU A 11 -8.63 -6.97 -0.07
CA GLU A 11 -8.58 -5.61 0.49
C GLU A 11 -7.14 -5.07 0.60
N TYR A 12 -6.19 -5.90 1.03
CA TYR A 12 -4.77 -5.53 1.06
C TYR A 12 -4.22 -5.23 -0.34
N LEU A 13 -4.51 -6.11 -1.30
CA LEU A 13 -4.04 -5.96 -2.68
C LEU A 13 -4.64 -4.73 -3.37
N ASP A 14 -5.94 -4.48 -3.19
CA ASP A 14 -6.63 -3.31 -3.75
C ASP A 14 -6.00 -2.00 -3.25
N ALA A 15 -5.76 -1.92 -1.95
CA ALA A 15 -5.11 -0.76 -1.34
C ALA A 15 -3.66 -0.58 -1.81
N LEU A 16 -2.89 -1.68 -1.91
CA LEU A 16 -1.50 -1.65 -2.37
C LEU A 16 -1.42 -1.13 -3.82
N VAL A 17 -2.17 -1.74 -4.73
CA VAL A 17 -2.15 -1.38 -6.16
C VAL A 17 -2.67 0.05 -6.38
N THR A 18 -3.69 0.48 -5.63
CA THR A 18 -4.19 1.86 -5.69
C THR A 18 -3.10 2.87 -5.32
N LEU A 19 -2.30 2.59 -4.29
CA LEU A 19 -1.19 3.45 -3.88
C LEU A 19 -0.06 3.46 -4.91
N GLU A 20 0.28 2.31 -5.49
CA GLU A 20 1.28 2.20 -6.55
C GLU A 20 0.89 3.03 -7.77
N LEU A 21 -0.37 2.94 -8.19
CA LEU A 21 -0.90 3.73 -9.30
C LEU A 21 -0.87 5.23 -8.97
N ALA A 22 -1.31 5.63 -7.78
CA ALA A 22 -1.28 7.03 -7.36
C ALA A 22 0.15 7.59 -7.33
N ALA A 23 1.12 6.80 -6.84
CA ALA A 23 2.52 7.18 -6.82
C ALA A 23 3.09 7.32 -8.24
N LYS A 24 2.76 6.39 -9.15
CA LYS A 24 3.18 6.45 -10.57
C LYS A 24 2.59 7.64 -11.31
N LEU A 25 1.31 7.95 -11.08
CA LEU A 25 0.68 9.15 -11.64
C LEU A 25 1.32 10.42 -11.09
N ALA A 26 1.57 10.51 -9.78
CA ALA A 26 2.27 11.64 -9.21
C ALA A 26 3.66 11.82 -9.80
N GLN A 27 4.40 10.72 -10.01
CA GLN A 27 5.70 10.74 -10.68
C GLN A 27 5.59 11.30 -12.10
N LYS A 28 4.63 10.81 -12.89
CA LYS A 28 4.42 11.25 -14.28
C LYS A 28 4.02 12.72 -14.38
N ASP A 29 3.22 13.20 -13.43
CA ASP A 29 2.71 14.57 -13.38
C ASP A 29 3.69 15.55 -12.71
N GLY A 30 4.88 15.10 -12.27
CA GLY A 30 5.83 15.94 -11.54
C GLY A 30 5.37 16.37 -10.14
N ARG A 31 4.37 15.68 -9.56
CA ARG A 31 3.83 15.94 -8.22
C ARG A 31 4.70 15.30 -7.13
N LYS A 32 4.56 15.81 -5.90
CA LYS A 32 5.26 15.26 -4.72
C LYS A 32 4.72 13.85 -4.38
N ILE A 33 5.47 12.81 -4.72
CA ILE A 33 5.08 11.40 -4.55
C ILE A 33 4.72 11.07 -3.09
N ASN A 34 5.61 11.36 -2.13
CA ASN A 34 5.38 11.05 -0.71
C ASN A 34 4.13 11.74 -0.15
N SER A 35 3.85 12.98 -0.58
CA SER A 35 2.63 13.70 -0.19
C SER A 35 1.39 13.06 -0.79
N THR A 36 1.48 12.61 -2.05
CA THR A 36 0.38 11.93 -2.74
C THR A 36 0.06 10.61 -2.05
N ILE A 37 1.07 9.79 -1.73
CA ILE A 37 0.88 8.52 -1.01
C ILE A 37 0.13 8.75 0.32
N ARG A 38 0.54 9.75 1.12
CA ARG A 38 -0.14 10.07 2.39
C ARG A 38 -1.61 10.47 2.17
N ALA A 39 -1.87 11.32 1.18
CA ALA A 39 -3.23 11.73 0.84
C ALA A 39 -4.10 10.55 0.39
N THR A 40 -3.56 9.69 -0.47
CA THR A 40 -4.25 8.48 -0.95
C THR A 40 -4.52 7.51 0.19
N VAL A 41 -3.57 7.25 1.09
CA VAL A 41 -3.83 6.41 2.27
C VAL A 41 -4.99 6.99 3.10
N ASN A 42 -4.97 8.29 3.41
CA ASN A 42 -6.03 8.92 4.20
C ASN A 42 -7.41 8.80 3.54
N ALA A 43 -7.46 8.82 2.19
CA ALA A 43 -8.69 8.60 1.44
C ALA A 43 -9.14 7.13 1.44
N LEU A 44 -8.21 6.18 1.49
CA LEU A 44 -8.49 4.74 1.53
C LEU A 44 -8.91 4.26 2.92
N LEU A 45 -8.34 4.82 4.00
CA LEU A 45 -8.56 4.34 5.38
C LEU A 45 -10.03 4.14 5.76
N PRO A 46 -11.00 5.01 5.39
CA PRO A 46 -12.41 4.77 5.71
C PRO A 46 -13.02 3.53 5.05
N ARG A 47 -12.45 3.06 3.92
CA ARG A 47 -12.96 1.93 3.13
C ARG A 47 -12.40 0.58 3.56
N LEU A 48 -11.30 0.57 4.30
CA LEU A 48 -10.65 -0.64 4.77
C LEU A 48 -11.37 -1.17 6.01
N SER A 49 -11.82 -2.42 5.95
CA SER A 49 -12.56 -3.09 7.01
C SER A 49 -11.64 -3.86 7.97
N ASP A 50 -10.55 -4.44 7.47
CA ASP A 50 -9.66 -5.24 8.29
C ASP A 50 -8.69 -4.38 9.12
N ARG A 51 -8.63 -4.68 10.43
CA ARG A 51 -7.81 -3.90 11.37
C ARG A 51 -6.31 -3.98 11.06
N LYS A 52 -5.81 -5.14 10.60
CA LYS A 52 -4.39 -5.30 10.28
C LYS A 52 -4.04 -4.55 9.00
N VAL A 53 -4.87 -4.67 7.97
CA VAL A 53 -4.72 -3.95 6.70
C VAL A 53 -4.71 -2.44 6.95
N ARG A 54 -5.68 -1.92 7.71
CA ARG A 54 -5.69 -0.51 8.17
C ARG A 54 -4.41 -0.12 8.89
N GLY A 55 -3.91 -0.98 9.77
CA GLY A 55 -2.68 -0.75 10.53
C GLY A 55 -1.44 -0.63 9.64
N ILE A 56 -1.30 -1.52 8.65
CA ILE A 56 -0.20 -1.50 7.68
C ILE A 56 -0.18 -0.17 6.92
N PHE A 57 -1.31 0.22 6.32
CA PHE A 57 -1.35 1.45 5.52
C PHE A 57 -1.26 2.72 6.38
N THR A 58 -1.81 2.72 7.60
CA THR A 58 -1.57 3.81 8.57
C THR A 58 -0.08 3.93 8.88
N GLY A 59 0.61 2.81 9.09
CA GLY A 59 2.06 2.76 9.30
C GLY A 59 2.84 3.31 8.11
N LEU A 60 2.46 2.92 6.89
CA LEU A 60 3.04 3.41 5.64
C LEU A 60 2.95 4.95 5.54
N ALA A 61 1.77 5.52 5.81
CA ALA A 61 1.55 6.97 5.77
C ALA A 61 2.28 7.75 6.88
N ARG A 62 2.84 7.07 7.89
CA ARG A 62 3.65 7.70 8.95
C ARG A 62 5.15 7.61 8.72
N GLN A 63 5.60 6.78 7.77
CA GLN A 63 7.02 6.68 7.46
C GLN A 63 7.60 8.03 7.02
N PRO A 64 8.89 8.32 7.29
CA PRO A 64 9.56 9.50 6.74
C PRO A 64 9.55 9.50 5.21
N PHE A 65 9.71 8.32 4.61
CA PHE A 65 9.75 8.11 3.15
C PHE A 65 8.73 7.04 2.71
N PRO A 66 7.42 7.39 2.57
CA PRO A 66 6.38 6.45 2.20
C PRO A 66 6.59 5.74 0.86
N ASP A 67 7.19 6.39 -0.15
CA ASP A 67 7.49 5.75 -1.43
C ASP A 67 8.45 4.56 -1.30
N GLY A 68 9.49 4.70 -0.48
CA GLY A 68 10.43 3.60 -0.20
C GLY A 68 9.74 2.44 0.51
N ALA A 69 8.94 2.75 1.53
CA ALA A 69 8.17 1.74 2.26
C ALA A 69 7.12 1.04 1.38
N LEU A 70 6.47 1.76 0.46
CA LEU A 70 5.52 1.16 -0.49
C LEU A 70 6.22 0.14 -1.40
N LYS A 71 7.40 0.48 -1.92
CA LYS A 71 8.22 -0.46 -2.71
C LYS A 71 8.65 -1.69 -1.90
N MET A 72 8.94 -1.52 -0.61
CA MET A 72 9.24 -2.65 0.26
C MET A 72 8.04 -3.58 0.45
N LEU A 73 6.83 -3.04 0.65
CA LEU A 73 5.61 -3.85 0.73
C LEU A 73 5.37 -4.65 -0.54
N ARG A 74 5.62 -4.03 -1.71
CA ARG A 74 5.51 -4.72 -3.00
C ARG A 74 6.52 -5.85 -3.14
N ARG A 75 7.80 -5.61 -2.84
CA ARG A 75 8.85 -6.64 -2.87
C ARG A 75 8.56 -7.80 -1.92
N GLN A 76 7.98 -7.52 -0.75
CA GLN A 76 7.58 -8.55 0.19
C GLN A 76 6.47 -9.43 -0.40
N LEU A 77 5.49 -8.82 -1.08
CA LEU A 77 4.46 -9.56 -1.81
C LEU A 77 5.08 -10.41 -2.94
N ASP A 78 5.93 -9.81 -3.78
CA ASP A 78 6.61 -10.51 -4.89
C ASP A 78 7.43 -11.71 -4.36
N SER A 79 8.15 -11.52 -3.25
CA SER A 79 8.90 -12.61 -2.58
C SER A 79 7.99 -13.74 -2.11
N MET A 80 6.79 -13.42 -1.61
CA MET A 80 5.83 -14.43 -1.14
C MET A 80 5.22 -15.24 -2.28
N VAL A 81 5.11 -14.67 -3.48
CA VAL A 81 4.58 -15.35 -4.67
C VAL A 81 5.67 -16.00 -5.53
N GLY A 82 6.94 -15.93 -5.09
CA GLY A 82 8.07 -16.54 -5.78
C GLY A 82 8.56 -15.79 -7.01
N GLU A 83 8.16 -14.52 -7.17
CA GLU A 83 8.64 -13.66 -8.25
C GLU A 83 10.07 -13.17 -7.93
N PRO A 84 10.96 -13.08 -8.93
CA PRO A 84 12.30 -12.52 -8.73
C PRO A 84 12.24 -11.02 -8.35
N VAL A 85 12.99 -10.65 -7.32
CA VAL A 85 13.01 -9.30 -6.69
C VAL A 85 14.14 -8.41 -7.20
#